data_AF-E1R2F2-F1
#
_entry.id   AF-E1R2F2-F1
#
_cell.length_a   1.000
_cell.length_b   1.000
_cell.length_c   1.000
_cell.angle_alpha   90.00
_cell.angle_beta   90.00
_cell.angle_gamma   90.00
#
_symmetry.space_group_name_H-M   'P 1'
#
loop_
_entity.id
_entity.type
_entity.pdbx_description
1 polymer ?
#
loop_
_entity_poly.entity_id
_entity_poly.type
_entity_poly.pdbx_seq_one_letter_code
_entity_poly.pdbx_strand_id
1 'polypeptide(L)'
;MTTSLRLLPGGIELDRWKSRSIQQTLRHSYIIIICLTLVAPMISLAFSWYQTLRYDRMITNVSRTNRLNQIVKSDISNELWDIVAGNKSFDEGQQYGIIRNINMQLDSIMRDTEVRENRQLLEVAGRAMNTLTDYVDRLGNQMRKRFPVTENEAILDEIRGVAELVSDILQDFIVLEIESASRTNESIKQTATLLSLLQIVVVAVVVLFAVFAQRSVSTSINRPIRELEALSNQIAAGNLSARAETPHVEELDNLTENLNIMAVKIKELINANIQEQKNLQKSEMKALQAQITPHFLYNTLDSIIWLAEGREYEQVISVTRSFSNFFRRSLNRGKEWVTVRDEFEHVENYLTIQKIRYRDILDFTIEYDGEMADKSMLKLLLQPLVENALYHGIKNKRGRGMITVRGWREDGKLCFRVEDNGIGLKAERLEEIRRQIDVELDSSMLSDVYGLYNVNKRLALYYDSLTKLDISSVYREGTAVSFRLPERINHV
;
A
#
# COMPACT_ATOMS: atom_id res chain seq x y z
N MET A 1 26.67 42.98 -25.01
CA MET A 1 26.93 42.24 -26.25
C MET A 1 26.99 40.76 -25.87
N THR A 2 25.92 39.97 -26.02
CA THR A 2 25.57 39.20 -27.24
C THR A 2 26.72 38.23 -27.59
N THR A 3 26.56 36.90 -27.69
CA THR A 3 25.44 36.12 -28.25
C THR A 3 25.66 34.61 -28.01
N SER A 4 24.54 33.89 -27.84
CA SER A 4 24.18 32.54 -28.36
C SER A 4 25.03 31.28 -28.10
N LEU A 5 24.46 30.40 -27.27
CA LEU A 5 23.81 29.14 -27.65
C LEU A 5 24.31 28.40 -28.92
N ARG A 6 24.77 27.16 -28.75
CA ARG A 6 24.40 26.02 -29.62
C ARG A 6 24.37 24.73 -28.79
N LEU A 7 23.16 24.38 -28.38
CA LEU A 7 22.76 23.03 -27.96
C LEU A 7 22.82 22.12 -29.19
N LEU A 8 23.49 20.97 -29.08
CA LEU A 8 23.29 19.83 -29.96
C LEU A 8 22.48 18.76 -29.20
N PRO A 9 21.44 18.16 -29.83
CA PRO A 9 20.54 17.21 -29.21
C PRO A 9 21.10 15.79 -29.36
N GLY A 10 21.16 15.05 -28.27
CA GLY A 10 21.64 13.67 -28.31
C GLY A 10 22.05 13.13 -26.95
N GLY A 11 21.33 13.52 -25.89
CA GLY A 11 21.42 12.82 -24.62
C GLY A 11 20.53 11.59 -24.71
N ILE A 12 21.17 10.44 -24.89
CA ILE A 12 20.57 9.11 -24.84
C ILE A 12 19.66 9.04 -23.60
N GLU A 13 18.35 8.93 -23.84
CA GLU A 13 17.39 8.51 -22.81
C GLU A 13 17.86 7.14 -22.31
N LEU A 14 18.38 7.13 -21.08
CA LEU A 14 18.61 5.91 -20.32
C LEU A 14 17.25 5.26 -20.08
N ASP A 15 16.96 4.29 -20.96
CA ASP A 15 16.08 3.14 -20.81
C ASP A 15 15.09 3.24 -19.63
N ARG A 16 13.91 3.84 -19.90
CA ARG A 16 12.73 3.63 -19.06
C ARG A 16 12.35 2.16 -19.20
N TRP A 17 12.85 1.33 -18.28
CA TRP A 17 12.33 0.00 -18.03
C TRP A 17 10.80 0.10 -18.03
N LYS A 18 10.14 -0.48 -19.04
CA LYS A 18 8.68 -0.45 -19.17
C LYS A 18 8.08 -1.05 -17.89
N SER A 19 7.61 -0.20 -17.01
CA SER A 19 6.80 -0.58 -15.85
C SER A 19 5.64 -1.41 -16.39
N ARG A 20 5.51 -2.65 -15.90
CA ARG A 20 4.42 -3.51 -16.34
C ARG A 20 3.18 -3.08 -15.59
N SER A 21 2.17 -2.60 -16.32
CA SER A 21 0.84 -2.41 -15.74
C SER A 21 0.27 -3.77 -15.31
N ILE A 22 -0.13 -3.83 -14.04
CA ILE A 22 -0.82 -4.99 -13.47
C ILE A 22 -2.09 -5.28 -14.28
N GLN A 23 -2.88 -4.25 -14.56
CA GLN A 23 -4.15 -4.39 -15.27
C GLN A 23 -3.95 -4.94 -16.68
N GLN A 24 -2.94 -4.45 -17.42
CA GLN A 24 -2.66 -4.94 -18.77
C GLN A 24 -2.23 -6.41 -18.75
N THR A 25 -1.36 -6.80 -17.82
CA THR A 25 -0.87 -8.17 -17.69
C THR A 25 -2.02 -9.15 -17.37
N LEU A 26 -2.90 -8.78 -16.44
CA LEU A 26 -4.10 -9.54 -16.11
C LEU A 26 -5.04 -9.65 -17.32
N ARG A 27 -5.33 -8.53 -18.00
CA ARG A 27 -6.23 -8.49 -19.15
C ARG A 27 -5.75 -9.42 -20.28
N HIS A 28 -4.46 -9.33 -20.64
CA HIS A 28 -3.90 -10.21 -21.67
C HIS A 28 -3.97 -11.69 -21.26
N SER A 29 -3.68 -11.99 -19.99
CA SER A 29 -3.77 -13.37 -19.47
C SER A 29 -5.20 -13.91 -19.55
N TYR A 30 -6.20 -13.13 -19.13
CA TYR A 30 -7.61 -13.52 -19.21
C TYR A 30 -8.08 -13.73 -20.64
N ILE A 31 -7.74 -12.84 -21.58
CA ILE A 31 -8.10 -12.99 -22.99
C ILE A 31 -7.52 -14.28 -23.56
N ILE A 32 -6.24 -14.57 -23.30
CA ILE A 32 -5.58 -15.80 -23.77
C ILE A 32 -6.28 -17.04 -23.20
N ILE A 33 -6.56 -17.05 -21.90
CA ILE A 33 -7.26 -18.15 -21.23
C ILE A 33 -8.64 -18.36 -21.85
N ILE A 34 -9.45 -17.30 -22.00
CA ILE A 34 -10.81 -17.38 -22.56
C ILE A 34 -10.78 -17.86 -24.02
N CYS A 35 -9.86 -17.34 -24.83
CA CYS A 35 -9.72 -17.78 -26.22
C CYS A 35 -9.36 -19.27 -26.31
N LEU A 36 -8.37 -19.72 -25.52
CA LEU A 36 -7.95 -21.13 -25.52
C LEU A 36 -9.04 -22.07 -25.00
N THR A 37 -9.82 -21.66 -24.00
CA THR A 37 -10.88 -22.50 -23.42
C THR A 37 -12.12 -22.60 -24.28
N LEU A 38 -12.47 -21.58 -25.07
CA LEU A 38 -13.70 -21.58 -25.87
C LEU A 38 -13.49 -22.03 -27.31
N VAL A 39 -12.45 -21.55 -27.98
CA VAL A 39 -12.30 -21.73 -29.44
C VAL A 39 -12.01 -23.19 -29.80
N ALA A 40 -11.09 -23.85 -29.09
CA ALA A 40 -10.71 -25.23 -29.37
C ALA A 40 -11.88 -26.23 -29.23
N PRO A 41 -12.63 -26.27 -28.10
CA PRO A 41 -13.77 -27.18 -27.99
C PRO A 41 -14.91 -26.84 -28.96
N MET A 42 -15.15 -25.56 -29.29
CA MET A 42 -16.16 -25.19 -30.29
C MET A 42 -15.85 -25.78 -31.67
N ILE A 43 -14.60 -25.71 -32.12
CA ILE A 43 -14.16 -26.30 -33.39
C ILE A 43 -14.31 -27.83 -33.34
N SER A 44 -13.90 -28.46 -32.24
CA SER A 44 -14.02 -29.91 -32.05
C SER A 44 -15.48 -30.38 -32.07
N LEU A 45 -16.39 -29.63 -31.42
CA LEU A 45 -17.83 -29.91 -31.39
C LEU A 45 -18.45 -29.79 -32.78
N ALA A 46 -18.15 -28.71 -33.51
CA ALA A 46 -18.64 -28.50 -34.87
C ALA A 46 -18.17 -29.62 -35.82
N PHE A 47 -16.90 -30.02 -35.71
CA PHE A 47 -16.35 -31.12 -36.51
C PHE A 47 -17.00 -32.47 -36.16
N SER A 48 -17.16 -32.77 -34.88
CA SER A 48 -17.83 -34.01 -34.44
C SER A 48 -19.29 -34.06 -34.89
N TRP A 49 -20.01 -32.93 -34.79
CA TRP A 49 -21.39 -32.82 -35.24
C TRP A 49 -21.51 -33.13 -36.72
N TYR A 50 -20.64 -32.53 -37.55
CA TYR A 50 -20.63 -32.75 -39.00
C TYR A 50 -20.45 -34.24 -39.35
N GLN A 51 -19.51 -34.93 -38.71
CA GLN A 51 -19.26 -36.34 -38.97
C GLN A 51 -20.42 -37.25 -38.52
N THR A 52 -21.08 -36.94 -37.40
CA THR A 52 -22.27 -37.67 -36.94
C THR A 52 -23.43 -37.55 -37.92
N LEU A 53 -23.69 -36.34 -38.46
CA LEU A 53 -24.73 -36.14 -39.48
C LEU A 53 -24.44 -36.93 -40.76
N ARG A 54 -23.17 -37.03 -41.15
CA ARG A 54 -22.75 -37.81 -42.32
C ARG A 54 -23.00 -39.31 -42.12
N TYR A 55 -22.64 -39.84 -40.96
CA TYR A 55 -22.88 -41.24 -40.61
C TYR A 55 -24.38 -41.58 -40.56
N ASP A 56 -25.20 -40.70 -39.98
CA ASP A 56 -26.66 -40.87 -39.90
C ASP A 56 -27.32 -40.98 -41.28
N ARG A 57 -26.86 -40.18 -42.25
CA ARG A 57 -27.31 -40.25 -43.64
C ARG A 57 -27.01 -41.60 -44.29
N MET A 58 -25.81 -42.16 -44.08
CA MET A 58 -25.43 -43.48 -44.62
C MET A 58 -26.32 -44.60 -44.07
N ILE A 59 -26.51 -44.63 -42.74
CA ILE A 59 -27.37 -45.65 -42.11
C ILE A 59 -28.84 -45.51 -42.55
N THR A 60 -29.31 -44.27 -42.70
CA THR A 60 -30.65 -44.00 -43.23
C THR A 60 -30.79 -44.48 -44.67
N ASN A 61 -29.78 -44.27 -45.52
CA ASN A 61 -29.76 -44.77 -46.89
C ASN A 61 -29.81 -46.30 -46.92
N VAL A 62 -29.04 -47.00 -46.08
CA VAL A 62 -29.12 -48.46 -45.95
C VAL A 62 -30.54 -48.92 -45.61
N SER A 63 -31.20 -48.28 -44.63
CA SER A 63 -32.57 -48.62 -44.25
C SER A 63 -33.58 -48.35 -45.38
N ARG A 64 -33.43 -47.24 -46.09
CA ARG A 64 -34.30 -46.87 -47.22
C ARG A 64 -34.10 -47.83 -48.40
N THR A 65 -32.86 -48.14 -48.76
CA THR A 65 -32.56 -49.10 -49.84
C THR A 65 -33.05 -50.50 -49.51
N ASN A 66 -32.94 -50.94 -48.26
CA ASN A 66 -33.46 -52.25 -47.87
C ASN A 66 -34.99 -52.36 -48.03
N ARG A 67 -35.74 -51.28 -47.69
CA ARG A 67 -37.19 -51.22 -47.95
C ARG A 67 -37.48 -51.17 -49.44
N LEU A 68 -36.73 -50.37 -50.20
CA LEU A 68 -36.86 -50.27 -51.65
C LEU A 68 -36.65 -51.63 -52.34
N ASN A 69 -35.65 -52.39 -51.90
CA ASN A 69 -35.34 -53.72 -52.40
C ASN A 69 -36.52 -54.69 -52.24
N GLN A 70 -37.21 -54.63 -51.09
CA GLN A 70 -38.42 -55.45 -50.86
C GLN A 70 -39.55 -55.10 -51.85
N ILE A 71 -39.76 -53.81 -52.13
CA ILE A 71 -40.77 -53.32 -53.07
C ILE A 71 -40.45 -53.80 -54.50
N VAL A 72 -39.19 -53.66 -54.94
CA VAL A 72 -38.76 -54.09 -56.28
C VAL A 72 -38.97 -55.59 -56.49
N LYS A 73 -38.59 -56.41 -55.49
CA LYS A 73 -38.66 -57.87 -55.59
C LYS A 73 -40.09 -58.41 -55.57
N SER A 74 -40.92 -57.87 -54.70
CA SER A 74 -42.25 -58.40 -54.40
C SER A 74 -43.38 -57.64 -55.11
N ASP A 75 -43.43 -56.31 -54.94
CA ASP A 75 -44.65 -55.55 -55.24
C ASP A 75 -44.87 -55.38 -56.75
N ILE A 76 -43.81 -55.13 -57.52
CA ILE A 76 -43.91 -55.08 -59.00
C ILE A 76 -44.33 -56.46 -59.54
N SER A 77 -43.62 -57.51 -59.13
CA SER A 77 -43.83 -58.87 -59.63
C SER A 77 -45.23 -59.40 -59.31
N ASN A 78 -45.75 -59.11 -58.11
CA ASN A 78 -47.09 -59.53 -57.69
C ASN A 78 -48.18 -58.75 -58.43
N GLU A 79 -48.05 -57.42 -58.53
CA GLU A 79 -49.05 -56.60 -59.22
C GLU A 79 -49.16 -56.97 -60.70
N LEU A 80 -48.02 -57.23 -61.36
CA LEU A 80 -48.03 -57.64 -62.76
C LEU A 80 -48.50 -59.09 -62.96
N TRP A 81 -48.24 -59.99 -62.01
CA TRP A 81 -48.81 -61.34 -62.04
C TRP A 81 -50.34 -61.30 -61.97
N ASP A 82 -50.92 -60.49 -61.09
CA ASP A 82 -52.38 -60.34 -61.00
C ASP A 82 -53.00 -59.78 -62.29
N ILE A 83 -52.28 -58.89 -62.98
CA ILE A 83 -52.70 -58.40 -64.30
C ILE A 83 -52.63 -59.51 -65.36
N VAL A 84 -51.50 -60.23 -65.44
CA VAL A 84 -51.29 -61.30 -66.44
C VAL A 84 -52.22 -62.50 -66.22
N ALA A 85 -52.50 -62.86 -64.96
CA ALA A 85 -53.42 -63.92 -64.57
C ALA A 85 -54.90 -63.55 -64.76
N GLY A 86 -55.19 -62.28 -65.09
CA GLY A 86 -56.55 -61.79 -65.32
C GLY A 86 -57.34 -61.47 -64.04
N ASN A 87 -56.69 -61.40 -62.89
CA ASN A 87 -57.30 -60.97 -61.62
C ASN A 87 -57.58 -59.46 -61.62
N LYS A 88 -56.90 -58.69 -62.48
CA LYS A 88 -57.00 -57.22 -62.57
C LYS A 88 -56.80 -56.73 -64.00
N SER A 89 -57.49 -55.66 -64.40
CA SER A 89 -57.21 -54.99 -65.69
C SER A 89 -55.89 -54.22 -65.64
N PHE A 90 -55.15 -54.17 -66.76
CA PHE A 90 -53.90 -53.41 -66.84
C PHE A 90 -54.09 -51.92 -66.53
N ASP A 91 -55.21 -51.32 -66.94
CA ASP A 91 -55.49 -49.89 -66.70
C ASP A 91 -55.97 -49.60 -65.26
N GLU A 92 -56.40 -50.63 -64.52
CA GLU A 92 -56.79 -50.53 -63.10
C GLU A 92 -55.63 -50.87 -62.14
N GLY A 93 -54.52 -51.33 -62.68
CA GLY A 93 -53.34 -51.70 -61.93
C GLY A 93 -52.56 -50.50 -61.37
N GLN A 94 -51.72 -50.77 -60.37
CA GLN A 94 -50.87 -49.77 -59.71
C GLN A 94 -49.41 -49.83 -60.16
N GLN A 95 -49.08 -50.60 -61.21
CA GLN A 95 -47.72 -50.84 -61.68
C GLN A 95 -46.92 -49.54 -61.92
N TYR A 96 -47.53 -48.54 -62.56
CA TYR A 96 -46.87 -47.23 -62.77
C TYR A 96 -46.73 -46.41 -61.48
N GLY A 97 -47.63 -46.59 -60.52
CA GLY A 97 -47.53 -45.98 -59.19
C GLY A 97 -46.36 -46.57 -58.40
N ILE A 98 -46.19 -47.90 -58.45
CA ILE A 98 -45.09 -48.62 -57.82
C ILE A 98 -43.75 -48.21 -58.46
N ILE A 99 -43.65 -48.21 -59.79
CA ILE A 99 -42.44 -47.77 -60.53
C ILE A 99 -42.09 -46.32 -60.19
N ARG A 100 -43.08 -45.41 -60.16
CA ARG A 100 -42.84 -44.01 -59.80
C ARG A 100 -42.34 -43.88 -58.36
N ASN A 101 -42.92 -44.63 -57.42
CA ASN A 101 -42.46 -44.65 -56.03
C ASN A 101 -41.01 -45.15 -55.93
N ILE A 102 -40.66 -46.22 -56.65
CA ILE A 102 -39.30 -46.75 -56.70
C ILE A 102 -38.33 -45.70 -57.23
N ASN A 103 -38.61 -45.10 -58.38
CA ASN A 103 -37.75 -44.09 -58.98
C ASN A 103 -37.58 -42.86 -58.08
N MET A 104 -38.65 -42.39 -57.42
CA MET A 104 -38.57 -41.28 -56.46
C MET A 104 -37.68 -41.61 -55.24
N GLN A 105 -37.79 -42.83 -54.70
CA GLN A 105 -36.96 -43.26 -53.59
C GLN A 105 -35.50 -43.45 -54.01
N LEU A 106 -35.26 -44.05 -55.17
CA LEU A 106 -33.94 -44.22 -55.76
C LEU A 106 -33.24 -42.86 -55.94
N ASP A 107 -33.94 -41.88 -56.53
CA ASP A 107 -33.42 -40.51 -56.71
C ASP A 107 -33.11 -39.83 -55.38
N SER A 108 -33.95 -40.04 -54.36
CA SER A 108 -33.70 -39.49 -53.02
C SER A 108 -32.44 -40.07 -52.40
N ILE A 109 -32.26 -41.40 -52.47
CA ILE A 109 -31.08 -42.08 -51.93
C ILE A 109 -29.83 -41.66 -52.72
N MET A 110 -29.93 -41.52 -54.04
CA MET A 110 -28.85 -41.02 -54.91
C MET A 110 -28.38 -39.62 -54.52
N ARG A 111 -29.30 -38.70 -54.18
CA ARG A 111 -28.95 -37.34 -53.72
C ARG A 111 -28.30 -37.33 -52.34
N ASP A 112 -28.72 -38.23 -51.46
CA ASP A 112 -28.20 -38.34 -50.09
C ASP A 112 -26.87 -39.14 -50.03
N THR A 113 -26.49 -39.81 -51.12
CA THR A 113 -25.25 -40.61 -51.22
C THR A 113 -24.07 -39.72 -51.62
N GLU A 114 -23.13 -39.52 -50.69
CA GLU A 114 -21.92 -38.72 -50.92
C GLU A 114 -20.80 -39.49 -51.63
N VAL A 115 -20.73 -40.82 -51.45
CA VAL A 115 -19.68 -41.65 -52.03
C VAL A 115 -19.96 -41.88 -53.50
N ARG A 116 -19.04 -41.40 -54.36
CA ARG A 116 -19.20 -41.43 -55.82
C ARG A 116 -19.43 -42.84 -56.36
N GLU A 117 -18.71 -43.83 -55.84
CA GLU A 117 -18.80 -45.23 -56.26
C GLU A 117 -20.18 -45.82 -55.94
N ASN A 118 -20.67 -45.63 -54.72
CA ASN A 118 -22.00 -46.11 -54.30
C ASN A 118 -23.11 -45.43 -55.12
N ARG A 119 -22.94 -44.13 -55.43
CA ARG A 119 -23.87 -43.39 -56.29
C ARG A 119 -23.94 -43.96 -57.72
N GLN A 120 -22.82 -44.44 -58.27
CA GLN A 120 -22.80 -45.04 -59.61
C GLN A 120 -23.63 -46.32 -59.67
N LEU A 121 -23.65 -47.14 -58.61
CA LEU A 121 -24.53 -48.31 -58.55
C LEU A 121 -26.01 -47.92 -58.63
N LEU A 122 -26.40 -46.88 -57.89
CA LEU A 122 -27.78 -46.38 -57.95
C LEU A 122 -28.12 -45.80 -59.34
N GLU A 123 -27.17 -45.17 -60.04
CA GLU A 123 -27.37 -44.76 -61.44
C GLU A 123 -27.57 -45.96 -62.38
N VAL A 124 -26.89 -47.08 -62.15
CA VAL A 124 -27.10 -48.33 -62.89
C VAL A 124 -28.49 -48.90 -62.59
N ALA A 125 -28.90 -48.94 -61.31
CA ALA A 125 -30.24 -49.36 -60.91
C ALA A 125 -31.33 -48.49 -61.55
N GLY A 126 -31.13 -47.17 -61.62
CA GLY A 126 -32.05 -46.25 -62.30
C GLY A 126 -32.18 -46.52 -63.80
N ARG A 127 -31.07 -46.86 -64.46
CA ARG A 127 -31.12 -47.30 -65.87
C ARG A 127 -31.87 -48.62 -66.03
N ALA A 128 -31.66 -49.59 -65.16
CA ALA A 128 -32.38 -50.86 -65.17
C ALA A 128 -33.89 -50.67 -64.90
N MET A 129 -34.27 -49.74 -64.02
CA MET A 129 -35.67 -49.37 -63.80
C MET A 129 -36.32 -48.73 -65.04
N ASN A 130 -35.57 -47.97 -65.85
CA ASN A 130 -36.08 -47.47 -67.13
C ASN A 130 -36.33 -48.63 -68.11
N THR A 131 -35.46 -49.64 -68.15
CA THR A 131 -35.67 -50.86 -68.95
C THR A 131 -36.88 -51.65 -68.45
N LEU A 132 -37.06 -51.78 -67.13
CA LEU A 132 -38.24 -52.40 -66.53
C LEU A 132 -39.52 -51.68 -66.97
N THR A 133 -39.49 -50.34 -66.99
CA THR A 133 -40.62 -49.51 -67.43
C THR A 133 -40.97 -49.78 -68.89
N ASP A 134 -39.97 -49.91 -69.78
CA ASP A 134 -40.20 -50.27 -71.19
C ASP A 134 -40.86 -51.65 -71.35
N TYR A 135 -40.43 -52.64 -70.58
CA TYR A 135 -41.09 -53.95 -70.58
C TYR A 135 -42.53 -53.90 -70.05
N VAL A 136 -42.80 -53.11 -69.01
CA VAL A 136 -44.17 -52.88 -68.50
C VAL A 136 -45.05 -52.20 -69.56
N ASP A 137 -44.52 -51.21 -70.28
CA ASP A 137 -45.23 -50.54 -71.39
C ASP A 137 -45.55 -51.51 -72.53
N ARG A 138 -44.60 -52.39 -72.86
CA ARG A 138 -44.80 -53.46 -73.86
C ARG A 138 -45.87 -54.45 -73.42
N LEU A 139 -45.86 -54.88 -72.16
CA LEU A 139 -46.89 -55.75 -71.58
C LEU A 139 -48.27 -55.08 -71.67
N GLY A 140 -48.38 -53.80 -71.32
CA GLY A 140 -49.63 -53.05 -71.44
C GLY A 140 -50.17 -52.97 -72.86
N ASN A 141 -49.29 -52.83 -73.84
CA ASN A 141 -49.66 -52.86 -75.26
C ASN A 141 -50.18 -54.25 -75.69
N GLN A 142 -49.52 -55.34 -75.26
CA GLN A 142 -49.95 -56.71 -75.54
C GLN A 142 -51.29 -57.04 -74.88
N MET A 143 -51.50 -56.63 -73.62
CA MET A 143 -52.76 -56.80 -72.89
C MET A 143 -53.93 -56.10 -73.59
N ARG A 144 -53.74 -54.86 -74.05
CA ARG A 144 -54.77 -54.13 -74.82
C ARG A 144 -55.10 -54.79 -76.16
N LYS A 145 -54.11 -55.42 -76.80
CA LYS A 145 -54.27 -56.16 -78.05
C LYS A 145 -54.71 -57.62 -77.87
N ARG A 146 -54.95 -58.08 -76.62
CA ARG A 146 -55.39 -59.44 -76.27
C ARG A 146 -54.47 -60.55 -76.79
N PHE A 147 -53.16 -60.34 -76.65
CA PHE A 147 -52.17 -61.38 -76.93
C PHE A 147 -52.36 -62.61 -76.02
N PRO A 148 -51.89 -63.81 -76.44
CA PRO A 148 -51.97 -65.01 -75.61
C PRO A 148 -51.28 -64.83 -74.25
N VAL A 149 -51.83 -65.45 -73.20
CA VAL A 149 -51.27 -65.40 -71.84
C VAL A 149 -49.81 -65.85 -71.81
N THR A 150 -49.44 -66.86 -72.61
CA THR A 150 -48.07 -67.36 -72.72
C THR A 150 -47.07 -66.32 -73.25
N GLU A 151 -47.50 -65.39 -74.11
CA GLU A 151 -46.64 -64.29 -74.58
C GLU A 151 -46.51 -63.19 -73.53
N ASN A 152 -47.57 -62.93 -72.76
CA ASN A 152 -47.54 -62.00 -71.63
C ASN A 152 -46.70 -62.53 -70.46
N GLU A 153 -46.74 -63.85 -70.20
CA GLU A 153 -45.89 -64.53 -69.23
C GLU A 153 -44.40 -64.38 -69.59
N ALA A 154 -44.05 -64.48 -70.87
CA ALA A 154 -42.66 -64.27 -71.31
C ALA A 154 -42.17 -62.83 -71.03
N ILE A 155 -43.00 -61.80 -71.25
CA ILE A 155 -42.64 -60.43 -70.85
C ILE A 155 -42.59 -60.29 -69.32
N LEU A 156 -43.48 -60.96 -68.60
CA LEU A 156 -43.44 -60.95 -67.13
C LEU A 156 -42.13 -61.56 -66.60
N ASP A 157 -41.61 -62.61 -67.22
CA ASP A 157 -40.32 -63.21 -66.87
C ASP A 157 -39.15 -62.26 -67.19
N GLU A 158 -39.19 -61.52 -68.29
CA GLU A 158 -38.23 -60.44 -68.58
C GLU A 158 -38.29 -59.34 -67.50
N ILE A 159 -39.49 -58.92 -67.09
CA ILE A 159 -39.68 -57.93 -66.02
C ILE A 159 -39.12 -58.46 -64.69
N ARG A 160 -39.38 -59.72 -64.35
CA ARG A 160 -38.83 -60.37 -63.17
C ARG A 160 -37.30 -60.42 -63.22
N GLY A 161 -36.72 -60.75 -64.37
CA GLY A 161 -35.26 -60.74 -64.56
C GLY A 161 -34.64 -59.36 -64.36
N VAL A 162 -35.27 -58.30 -64.87
CA VAL A 162 -34.80 -56.92 -64.62
C VAL A 162 -35.03 -56.50 -63.17
N ALA A 163 -36.14 -56.91 -62.54
CA ALA A 163 -36.40 -56.64 -61.12
C ALA A 163 -35.37 -57.34 -60.21
N GLU A 164 -34.99 -58.58 -60.54
CA GLU A 164 -33.89 -59.30 -59.88
C GLU A 164 -32.56 -58.58 -60.08
N LEU A 165 -32.25 -58.11 -61.29
CA LEU A 165 -31.05 -57.31 -61.54
C LEU A 165 -31.01 -56.02 -60.71
N VAL A 166 -32.14 -55.30 -60.62
CA VAL A 166 -32.23 -54.11 -59.76
C VAL A 166 -32.05 -54.51 -58.29
N SER A 167 -32.67 -55.62 -57.86
CA SER A 167 -32.55 -56.14 -56.51
C SER A 167 -31.09 -56.45 -56.13
N ASP A 168 -30.35 -57.10 -57.03
CA ASP A 168 -28.93 -57.40 -56.87
C ASP A 168 -28.09 -56.13 -56.76
N ILE A 169 -28.32 -55.13 -57.63
CA ILE A 169 -27.62 -53.84 -57.57
C ILE A 169 -27.91 -53.10 -56.24
N LEU A 170 -29.15 -53.12 -55.77
CA LEU A 170 -29.52 -52.50 -54.49
C LEU A 170 -28.89 -53.24 -53.30
N GLN A 171 -28.74 -54.57 -53.41
CA GLN A 171 -28.08 -55.38 -52.39
C GLN A 171 -26.57 -55.12 -52.36
N ASP A 172 -25.92 -55.00 -53.51
CA ASP A 172 -24.52 -54.57 -53.63
C ASP A 172 -24.32 -53.16 -53.06
N PHE A 173 -25.23 -52.22 -53.36
CA PHE A 173 -25.22 -50.89 -52.76
C PHE A 173 -25.30 -50.96 -51.24
N ILE A 174 -26.21 -51.76 -50.67
CA ILE A 174 -26.35 -51.92 -49.22
C ILE A 174 -25.04 -52.40 -48.60
N VAL A 175 -24.38 -53.39 -49.21
CA VAL A 175 -23.10 -53.92 -48.72
C VAL A 175 -22.02 -52.83 -48.73
N LEU A 176 -21.85 -52.11 -49.84
CA LEU A 176 -20.85 -51.04 -49.97
C LEU A 176 -21.16 -49.83 -49.07
N GLU A 177 -22.43 -49.49 -48.86
CA GLU A 177 -22.85 -48.39 -47.98
C GLU A 177 -22.63 -48.77 -46.51
N ILE A 178 -22.87 -50.02 -46.10
CA ILE A 178 -22.52 -50.54 -44.76
C ILE A 178 -21.01 -50.50 -44.55
N GLU A 179 -20.22 -50.92 -45.54
CA GLU A 179 -18.76 -50.86 -45.45
C GLU A 179 -18.27 -49.41 -45.32
N SER A 180 -18.83 -48.50 -46.11
CA SER A 180 -18.56 -47.07 -46.05
C SER A 180 -18.94 -46.46 -44.69
N ALA A 181 -20.08 -46.85 -44.13
CA ALA A 181 -20.53 -46.45 -42.81
C ALA A 181 -19.61 -47.00 -41.71
N SER A 182 -19.17 -48.25 -41.81
CA SER A 182 -18.22 -48.88 -40.88
C SER A 182 -16.88 -48.15 -40.86
N ARG A 183 -16.29 -47.89 -42.04
CA ARG A 183 -15.04 -47.10 -42.17
C ARG A 183 -15.22 -45.69 -41.60
N THR A 184 -16.37 -45.06 -41.85
CA THR A 184 -16.69 -43.73 -41.30
C THR A 184 -16.78 -43.77 -39.78
N ASN A 185 -17.45 -44.77 -39.20
CA ASN A 185 -17.56 -44.98 -37.75
C ASN A 185 -16.19 -45.20 -37.09
N GLU A 186 -15.33 -46.01 -37.70
CA GLU A 186 -13.94 -46.17 -37.23
C GLU A 186 -13.19 -44.83 -37.28
N SER A 187 -13.32 -44.06 -38.36
CA SER A 187 -12.72 -42.72 -38.45
C SER A 187 -13.29 -41.77 -37.40
N ILE A 188 -14.58 -41.85 -37.08
CA ILE A 188 -15.23 -41.05 -36.04
C ILE A 188 -14.63 -41.41 -34.68
N LYS A 189 -14.49 -42.70 -34.35
CA LYS A 189 -13.89 -43.14 -33.08
C LYS A 189 -12.44 -42.70 -32.96
N GLN A 190 -11.63 -42.88 -34.01
CA GLN A 190 -10.23 -42.46 -34.02
C GLN A 190 -10.09 -40.94 -33.92
N THR A 191 -10.89 -40.18 -34.66
CA THR A 191 -10.83 -38.71 -34.62
C THR A 191 -11.36 -38.18 -33.30
N ALA A 192 -12.42 -38.76 -32.73
CA ALA A 192 -12.96 -38.39 -31.43
C ALA A 192 -11.95 -38.66 -30.29
N THR A 193 -11.23 -39.79 -30.34
CA THR A 193 -10.16 -40.09 -29.37
C THR A 193 -8.96 -39.16 -29.51
N LEU A 194 -8.56 -38.83 -30.75
CA LEU A 194 -7.49 -37.85 -30.97
C LEU A 194 -7.88 -36.44 -30.50
N LEU A 195 -9.10 -36.00 -30.81
CA LEU A 195 -9.63 -34.71 -30.37
C LEU A 195 -9.77 -34.64 -28.85
N SER A 196 -10.20 -35.71 -28.18
CA SER A 196 -10.31 -35.74 -26.72
C SER A 196 -8.94 -35.69 -26.03
N LEU A 197 -7.93 -36.37 -26.57
CA LEU A 197 -6.55 -36.26 -26.09
C LEU A 197 -5.99 -34.85 -26.29
N LEU A 198 -6.21 -34.25 -27.47
CA LEU A 198 -5.82 -32.87 -27.73
C LEU A 198 -6.51 -31.89 -26.76
N GLN A 199 -7.78 -32.12 -26.44
CA GLN A 199 -8.52 -31.32 -25.47
C GLN A 199 -7.92 -31.42 -24.06
N ILE A 200 -7.49 -32.62 -23.63
CA ILE A 200 -6.79 -32.79 -22.35
C ILE A 200 -5.49 -31.98 -22.32
N VAL A 201 -4.73 -32.00 -23.43
CA VAL A 201 -3.49 -31.20 -23.55
C VAL A 201 -3.79 -29.71 -23.49
N VAL A 202 -4.81 -29.22 -24.21
CA VAL A 202 -5.23 -27.81 -24.15
C VAL A 202 -5.63 -27.41 -22.73
N VAL A 203 -6.41 -28.24 -22.03
CA VAL A 203 -6.79 -28.00 -20.63
C VAL A 203 -5.55 -27.95 -19.73
N ALA A 204 -4.60 -28.88 -19.89
CA ALA A 204 -3.36 -28.89 -19.12
C ALA A 204 -2.52 -27.61 -19.35
N VAL A 205 -2.41 -27.16 -20.61
CA VAL A 205 -1.73 -25.91 -20.97
C VAL A 205 -2.43 -24.70 -20.35
N VAL A 206 -3.76 -24.64 -20.39
CA VAL A 206 -4.54 -23.57 -19.75
C VAL A 206 -4.31 -23.55 -18.24
N VAL A 207 -4.31 -24.70 -17.58
CA VAL A 207 -4.05 -24.80 -16.13
C VAL A 207 -2.62 -24.35 -15.81
N LEU A 208 -1.63 -24.80 -16.57
CA LEU A 208 -0.23 -24.37 -16.40
C LEU A 208 -0.08 -22.85 -16.58
N PHE A 209 -0.72 -22.29 -17.61
CA PHE A 209 -0.71 -20.86 -17.87
C PHE A 209 -1.43 -20.07 -16.76
N ALA A 210 -2.56 -20.58 -16.25
CA ALA A 210 -3.28 -19.96 -15.13
C ALA A 210 -2.43 -19.96 -13.84
N VAL A 211 -1.74 -21.06 -13.52
CA VAL A 211 -0.81 -21.13 -12.38
C VAL A 211 0.37 -20.16 -12.56
N PHE A 212 0.91 -20.06 -13.77
CA PHE A 212 1.96 -19.10 -14.10
C PHE A 212 1.49 -17.65 -13.92
N ALA A 213 0.32 -17.30 -14.47
CA ALA A 213 -0.28 -15.98 -14.32
C ALA A 213 -0.52 -15.63 -12.84
N GLN A 214 -1.05 -16.57 -12.05
CA GLN A 214 -1.26 -16.40 -10.61
C GLN A 214 0.04 -16.12 -9.85
N ARG A 215 1.13 -16.84 -10.17
CA ARG A 215 2.45 -16.58 -9.57
C ARG A 215 2.98 -15.19 -9.93
N SER A 216 2.84 -14.78 -11.19
CA SER A 216 3.26 -13.45 -11.64
C SER A 216 2.53 -12.34 -10.88
N VAL A 217 1.22 -12.49 -10.66
CA VAL A 217 0.40 -11.55 -9.89
C VAL A 217 0.89 -11.45 -8.43
N SER A 218 1.20 -12.58 -7.80
CA SER A 218 1.72 -12.59 -6.43
C SER A 218 3.03 -11.80 -6.30
N THR A 219 3.93 -11.89 -7.28
CA THR A 219 5.21 -11.16 -7.24
C THR A 219 5.05 -9.68 -7.58
N SER A 220 4.14 -9.34 -8.50
CA SER A 220 3.94 -7.96 -8.97
C SER A 220 3.02 -7.12 -8.10
N ILE A 221 2.17 -7.74 -7.27
CA ILE A 221 1.20 -7.03 -6.42
C ILE A 221 1.46 -7.30 -4.94
N ASN A 222 1.34 -8.57 -4.51
CA ASN A 222 1.29 -8.90 -3.08
C ASN A 222 2.58 -8.53 -2.34
N ARG A 223 3.74 -8.72 -2.98
CA ARG A 223 5.03 -8.38 -2.36
C ARG A 223 5.18 -6.87 -2.14
N PRO A 224 5.06 -6.00 -3.17
CA PRO A 224 5.07 -4.54 -2.99
C PRO A 224 4.06 -4.03 -1.96
N ILE A 225 2.84 -4.56 -1.93
CA ILE A 225 1.83 -4.14 -0.94
C ILE A 225 2.27 -4.47 0.49
N ARG A 226 2.85 -5.66 0.72
CA ARG A 226 3.39 -6.02 2.04
C ARG A 226 4.57 -5.16 2.46
N GLU A 227 5.40 -4.74 1.50
CA GLU A 227 6.51 -3.81 1.75
C GLU A 227 5.99 -2.42 2.13
N LEU A 228 4.93 -1.93 1.48
CA LEU A 228 4.26 -0.68 1.84
C LEU A 228 3.56 -0.76 3.21
N GLU A 229 2.92 -1.88 3.53
CA GLU A 229 2.34 -2.14 4.85
C GLU A 229 3.43 -2.12 5.94
N ALA A 230 4.56 -2.79 5.69
CA ALA A 230 5.69 -2.79 6.62
C ALA A 230 6.26 -1.38 6.82
N LEU A 231 6.38 -0.59 5.75
CA LEU A 231 6.81 0.81 5.84
C LEU A 231 5.83 1.65 6.66
N SER A 232 4.52 1.49 6.43
CA SER A 232 3.48 2.18 7.20
C SER A 232 3.57 1.85 8.70
N ASN A 233 3.75 0.57 9.06
CA ASN A 233 3.93 0.14 10.44
C ASN A 233 5.22 0.72 11.07
N GLN A 234 6.32 0.81 10.31
CA GLN A 234 7.56 1.43 10.80
C GLN A 234 7.41 2.94 11.04
N ILE A 235 6.71 3.65 10.16
CA ILE A 235 6.39 5.07 10.33
C ILE A 235 5.53 5.26 11.59
N ALA A 236 4.50 4.42 11.78
CA ALA A 236 3.63 4.46 12.95
C ALA A 236 4.37 4.15 14.26
N ALA A 237 5.39 3.29 14.21
CA ALA A 237 6.27 2.99 15.34
C ALA A 237 7.35 4.07 15.61
N GLY A 238 7.40 5.14 14.81
CA GLY A 238 8.32 6.28 15.00
C GLY A 238 9.60 6.22 14.16
N ASN A 239 9.82 5.17 13.36
CA ASN A 239 10.95 5.12 12.43
C ASN A 239 10.66 5.89 11.13
N LEU A 240 10.79 7.21 11.18
CA LEU A 240 10.52 8.10 10.04
C LEU A 240 11.63 8.14 8.99
N SER A 241 12.69 7.35 9.16
CA SER A 241 13.78 7.23 8.19
C SER A 241 13.64 6.00 7.29
N ALA A 242 12.70 5.10 7.59
CA ALA A 242 12.38 3.94 6.76
C ALA A 242 11.89 4.40 5.37
N ARG A 243 12.31 3.71 4.32
CA ARG A 243 11.90 3.98 2.94
C ARG A 243 11.62 2.65 2.24
N ALA A 244 10.63 2.65 1.37
CA ALA A 244 10.37 1.55 0.46
C ALA A 244 10.97 1.89 -0.89
N GLU A 245 11.60 0.90 -1.53
CA GLU A 245 12.01 1.01 -2.92
C GLU A 245 10.78 1.09 -3.81
N THR A 246 10.83 1.94 -4.85
CA THR A 246 9.76 2.06 -5.83
C THR A 246 9.59 0.72 -6.57
N PRO A 247 8.47 0.01 -6.38
CA PRO A 247 8.23 -1.22 -7.09
C PRO A 247 7.92 -0.85 -8.53
N HIS A 248 8.73 -1.31 -9.50
CA HIS A 248 8.65 -1.04 -10.96
C HIS A 248 7.31 -1.44 -11.63
N VAL A 249 6.23 -0.91 -11.11
CA VAL A 249 4.83 -1.23 -11.33
C VAL A 249 4.10 0.10 -11.29
N GLU A 250 3.61 0.50 -12.45
CA GLU A 250 3.09 1.85 -12.69
C GLU A 250 2.02 2.27 -11.68
N GLU A 251 1.14 1.33 -11.29
CA GLU A 251 0.06 1.59 -10.34
C GLU A 251 0.54 1.75 -8.88
N LEU A 252 1.73 1.24 -8.52
CA LEU A 252 2.26 1.26 -7.15
C LEU A 252 3.42 2.25 -6.97
N ASP A 253 4.06 2.69 -8.05
CA ASP A 253 5.12 3.69 -8.04
C ASP A 253 4.65 4.98 -7.34
N ASN A 254 3.52 5.53 -7.80
CA ASN A 254 2.93 6.76 -7.23
C ASN A 254 2.57 6.60 -5.75
N LEU A 255 2.06 5.43 -5.34
CA LEU A 255 1.69 5.18 -3.96
C LEU A 255 2.93 5.13 -3.05
N THR A 256 3.99 4.48 -3.53
CA THR A 256 5.26 4.35 -2.81
C THR A 256 5.94 5.70 -2.63
N GLU A 257 5.99 6.50 -3.70
CA GLU A 257 6.53 7.86 -3.67
C GLU A 257 5.77 8.74 -2.68
N ASN A 258 4.43 8.75 -2.74
CA ASN A 258 3.60 9.52 -1.82
C ASN A 258 3.82 9.13 -0.35
N LEU A 259 3.98 7.83 -0.07
CA LEU A 259 4.20 7.36 1.30
C LEU A 259 5.59 7.75 1.83
N ASN A 260 6.62 7.70 0.98
CA ASN A 260 7.96 8.22 1.31
C ASN A 260 7.94 9.73 1.56
N ILE A 261 7.22 10.52 0.76
CA ILE A 261 7.04 11.97 0.95
C ILE A 261 6.36 12.26 2.30
N MET A 262 5.30 11.52 2.64
CA MET A 262 4.62 11.68 3.94
C MET A 262 5.57 11.42 5.12
N ALA A 263 6.41 10.38 5.05
CA ALA A 263 7.39 10.08 6.09
C ALA A 263 8.39 11.25 6.31
N VAL A 264 8.86 11.88 5.23
CA VAL A 264 9.72 13.09 5.30
C VAL A 264 8.96 14.23 5.97
N LYS A 265 7.73 14.50 5.54
CA LYS A 265 6.95 15.65 6.04
C LYS A 265 6.59 15.51 7.52
N ILE A 266 6.28 14.31 7.98
CA ILE A 266 6.06 14.04 9.41
C ILE A 266 7.33 14.31 10.22
N LYS A 267 8.51 13.88 9.72
CA LYS A 267 9.80 14.13 10.39
C LYS A 267 10.09 15.64 10.51
N GLU A 268 9.83 16.40 9.45
CA GLU A 268 9.99 17.86 9.45
C GLU A 268 9.05 18.53 10.46
N LEU A 269 7.77 18.12 10.51
CA LEU A 269 6.79 18.66 11.46
C LEU A 269 7.16 18.38 12.92
N ILE A 270 7.63 17.16 13.23
CA ILE A 270 8.08 16.83 14.60
C ILE A 270 9.28 17.70 15.00
N ASN A 271 10.28 17.84 14.13
CA ASN A 271 11.45 18.67 14.41
C ASN A 271 11.08 20.14 14.60
N ALA A 272 10.17 20.67 13.76
CA ALA A 272 9.67 22.02 13.90
C ALA A 272 8.94 22.23 15.24
N ASN A 273 8.09 21.28 15.64
CA ASN A 273 7.36 21.35 16.91
C ASN A 273 8.29 21.32 18.13
N ILE A 274 9.32 20.45 18.13
CA ILE A 274 10.34 20.41 19.18
C ILE A 274 11.07 21.76 19.29
N GLN A 275 11.41 22.37 18.15
CA GLN A 275 12.08 23.66 18.14
C GLN A 275 11.19 24.78 18.68
N GLU A 276 9.90 24.77 18.33
CA GLU A 276 8.91 25.72 18.83
C GLU A 276 8.74 25.63 20.35
N GLN A 277 8.63 24.41 20.90
CA GLN A 277 8.56 24.17 22.35
C GLN A 277 9.80 24.71 23.09
N LYS A 278 11.00 24.49 22.56
CA LYS A 278 12.24 25.06 23.14
C LYS A 278 12.22 26.59 23.14
N ASN A 279 11.71 27.21 22.09
CA ASN A 279 11.62 28.66 21.99
C ASN A 279 10.57 29.24 22.95
N LEU A 280 9.46 28.53 23.15
CA LEU A 280 8.42 28.90 24.12
C LEU A 280 8.99 28.89 25.55
N GLN A 281 9.64 27.81 25.98
CA GLN A 281 10.27 27.72 27.29
C GLN A 281 11.29 28.84 27.54
N LYS A 282 12.10 29.19 26.53
CA LYS A 282 13.05 30.31 26.63
C LYS A 282 12.33 31.66 26.82
N SER A 283 11.20 31.86 26.14
CA SER A 283 10.41 33.09 26.23
C SER A 283 9.72 33.23 27.58
N GLU A 284 9.16 32.15 28.11
CA GLU A 284 8.58 32.12 29.47
C GLU A 284 9.62 32.46 30.53
N MET A 285 10.83 31.89 30.43
CA MET A 285 11.92 32.21 31.35
C MET A 285 12.32 33.69 31.32
N LYS A 286 12.32 34.32 30.14
CA LYS A 286 12.60 35.76 30.01
C LYS A 286 11.50 36.61 30.65
N ALA A 287 10.23 36.21 30.50
CA ALA A 287 9.11 36.91 31.11
C ALA A 287 9.18 36.85 32.66
N LEU A 288 9.54 35.68 33.22
CA LEU A 288 9.69 35.53 34.67
C LEU A 288 10.83 36.39 35.23
N GLN A 289 11.94 36.55 34.50
CA GLN A 289 13.04 37.43 34.92
C GLN A 289 12.62 38.91 35.03
N ALA A 290 11.67 39.37 34.21
CA ALA A 290 11.26 40.76 34.19
C ALA A 290 10.47 41.19 35.45
N GLN A 291 9.90 40.25 36.22
CA GLN A 291 9.06 40.57 37.39
C GLN A 291 9.84 40.88 38.68
N ILE A 292 11.16 40.64 38.74
CA ILE A 292 11.93 40.65 40.01
C ILE A 292 12.46 42.05 40.41
N THR A 293 12.51 43.03 39.50
CA THR A 293 13.18 44.33 39.72
C THR A 293 12.40 45.53 40.31
N PRO A 294 11.05 45.63 40.32
CA PRO A 294 10.39 46.89 40.72
C PRO A 294 10.54 47.24 42.21
N HIS A 295 10.45 46.26 43.11
CA HIS A 295 10.44 46.54 44.55
C HIS A 295 11.80 47.01 45.08
N PHE A 296 12.91 46.48 44.57
CA PHE A 296 14.25 46.94 44.94
C PHE A 296 14.51 48.39 44.50
N LEU A 297 14.00 48.77 43.31
CA LEU A 297 14.12 50.11 42.76
C LEU A 297 13.48 51.15 43.70
N TYR A 298 12.20 50.99 44.04
CA TYR A 298 11.48 51.94 44.90
C TYR A 298 12.11 52.04 46.28
N ASN A 299 12.43 50.90 46.90
CA ASN A 299 13.05 50.88 48.23
C ASN A 299 14.42 51.57 48.30
N THR A 300 15.21 51.47 47.23
CA THR A 300 16.54 52.11 47.19
C THR A 300 16.39 53.63 47.03
N LEU A 301 15.45 54.08 46.21
CA LEU A 301 15.14 55.51 46.06
C LEU A 301 14.62 56.10 47.38
N ASP A 302 13.72 55.40 48.08
CA ASP A 302 13.26 55.83 49.41
C ASP A 302 14.44 55.97 50.38
N SER A 303 15.34 54.99 50.40
CA SER A 303 16.54 55.02 51.26
C SER A 303 17.44 56.23 50.95
N ILE A 304 17.59 56.58 49.67
CA ILE A 304 18.33 57.78 49.24
C ILE A 304 17.63 59.06 49.74
N ILE A 305 16.29 59.14 49.62
CA ILE A 305 15.50 60.28 50.10
C ILE A 305 15.68 60.46 51.60
N TRP A 306 15.54 59.38 52.40
CA TRP A 306 15.72 59.42 53.86
C TRP A 306 17.12 59.87 54.27
N LEU A 307 18.18 59.40 53.58
CA LEU A 307 19.56 59.83 53.85
C LEU A 307 19.79 61.31 53.50
N ALA A 308 19.15 61.79 52.43
CA ALA A 308 19.22 63.19 52.04
C ALA A 308 18.51 64.11 53.05
N GLU A 309 17.34 63.71 53.55
CA GLU A 309 16.62 64.41 54.63
C GLU A 309 17.43 64.41 55.93
N GLY A 310 18.07 63.29 56.26
CA GLY A 310 18.99 63.14 57.40
C GLY A 310 20.33 63.88 57.25
N ARG A 311 20.58 64.53 56.11
CA ARG A 311 21.83 65.24 55.77
C ARG A 311 23.08 64.34 55.77
N GLU A 312 22.91 63.05 55.51
CA GLU A 312 23.98 62.04 55.43
C GLU A 312 24.59 62.00 54.00
N TYR A 313 25.10 63.13 53.52
CA TYR A 313 25.46 63.33 52.10
C TYR A 313 26.51 62.35 51.55
N GLU A 314 27.47 61.90 52.36
CA GLU A 314 28.47 60.91 51.94
C GLU A 314 27.82 59.55 51.65
N GLN A 315 26.85 59.13 52.46
CA GLN A 315 26.11 57.89 52.24
C GLN A 315 25.19 58.01 51.01
N VAL A 316 24.57 59.18 50.78
CA VAL A 316 23.81 59.46 49.56
C VAL A 316 24.67 59.23 48.31
N ILE A 317 25.90 59.77 48.28
CA ILE A 317 26.82 59.59 47.14
C ILE A 317 27.19 58.11 46.97
N SER A 318 27.47 57.41 48.07
CA SER A 318 27.85 56.00 48.07
C SER A 318 26.73 55.08 47.55
N VAL A 319 25.50 55.23 48.07
CA VAL A 319 24.32 54.48 47.59
C VAL A 319 24.06 54.80 46.13
N THR A 320 24.06 56.07 45.74
CA THR A 320 23.75 56.48 44.36
C THR A 320 24.75 55.90 43.35
N ARG A 321 26.05 55.86 43.71
CA ARG A 321 27.09 55.23 42.88
C ARG A 321 26.90 53.72 42.79
N SER A 322 26.68 53.05 43.92
CA SER A 322 26.44 51.60 43.98
C SER A 322 25.18 51.22 43.19
N PHE A 323 24.13 52.04 43.29
CA PHE A 323 22.87 51.87 42.57
C PHE A 323 23.02 52.06 41.05
N SER A 324 23.77 53.08 40.64
CA SER A 324 24.10 53.30 39.22
C SER A 324 24.90 52.13 38.64
N ASN A 325 25.87 51.61 39.39
CA ASN A 325 26.68 50.46 39.00
C ASN A 325 25.85 49.18 38.94
N PHE A 326 24.99 48.93 39.93
CA PHE A 326 24.05 47.82 39.97
C PHE A 326 23.16 47.80 38.71
N PHE A 327 22.54 48.93 38.35
CA PHE A 327 21.70 48.99 37.14
C PHE A 327 22.50 48.81 35.85
N ARG A 328 23.68 49.46 35.74
CA ARG A 328 24.54 49.35 34.56
C ARG A 328 24.93 47.88 34.29
N ARG A 329 25.19 47.11 35.35
CA ARG A 329 25.58 45.69 35.26
C ARG A 329 24.38 44.76 35.10
N SER A 330 23.25 45.01 35.76
CA SER A 330 21.99 44.28 35.51
C SER A 330 21.51 44.41 34.06
N LEU A 331 21.66 45.59 33.46
CA LEU A 331 21.17 45.90 32.11
C LEU A 331 22.13 45.47 30.98
N ASN A 332 23.32 44.92 31.28
CA ASN A 332 24.49 44.70 30.40
C ASN A 332 24.18 44.24 28.95
N ARG A 333 23.66 45.18 28.13
CA ARG A 333 23.32 45.08 26.70
C ARG A 333 22.58 43.81 26.27
N GLY A 334 21.78 43.21 27.16
CA GLY A 334 21.02 42.00 26.87
C GLY A 334 21.84 40.71 26.76
N LYS A 335 23.13 40.70 27.13
CA LYS A 335 23.92 39.47 27.18
C LYS A 335 23.43 38.57 28.32
N GLU A 336 23.32 37.27 28.07
CA GLU A 336 22.92 36.26 29.07
C GLU A 336 24.11 35.77 29.92
N TRP A 337 25.32 35.88 29.38
CA TRP A 337 26.58 35.44 29.99
C TRP A 337 27.43 36.65 30.43
N VAL A 338 28.00 36.56 31.63
CA VAL A 338 28.86 37.57 32.26
C VAL A 338 30.12 36.90 32.82
N THR A 339 31.12 37.69 33.20
CA THR A 339 32.28 37.14 33.92
C THR A 339 31.94 36.89 35.38
N VAL A 340 32.68 35.99 36.05
CA VAL A 340 32.54 35.82 37.51
C VAL A 340 32.77 37.13 38.23
N ARG A 341 33.79 37.91 37.82
CA ARG A 341 34.05 39.25 38.34
C ARG A 341 32.80 40.14 38.27
N ASP A 342 32.15 40.19 37.11
CA ASP A 342 30.94 41.01 36.93
C ASP A 342 29.80 40.61 37.88
N GLU A 343 29.59 39.31 38.09
CA GLU A 343 28.55 38.81 38.99
C GLU A 343 28.87 39.13 40.46
N PHE A 344 30.14 38.99 40.88
CA PHE A 344 30.57 39.34 42.23
C PHE A 344 30.51 40.85 42.50
N GLU A 345 30.96 41.68 41.56
CA GLU A 345 30.82 43.14 41.64
C GLU A 345 29.34 43.55 41.67
N HIS A 346 28.48 42.84 40.94
CA HIS A 346 27.03 43.08 40.97
C HIS A 346 26.43 42.80 42.35
N VAL A 347 26.81 41.66 42.96
CA VAL A 347 26.44 41.30 44.33
C VAL A 347 26.99 42.29 45.36
N GLU A 348 28.23 42.77 45.20
CA GLU A 348 28.85 43.75 46.09
C GLU A 348 28.08 45.07 46.08
N ASN A 349 27.72 45.58 44.89
CA ASN A 349 26.90 46.79 44.77
C ASN A 349 25.53 46.59 45.43
N TYR A 350 24.90 45.42 45.25
CA TYR A 350 23.64 45.07 45.90
C TYR A 350 23.76 45.07 47.44
N LEU A 351 24.73 44.35 47.99
CA LEU A 351 24.94 44.26 49.44
C LEU A 351 25.34 45.59 50.05
N THR A 352 26.08 46.44 49.34
CA THR A 352 26.41 47.79 49.78
C THR A 352 25.15 48.66 49.95
N ILE A 353 24.25 48.62 48.98
CA ILE A 353 22.95 49.32 49.06
C ILE A 353 22.15 48.81 50.26
N GLN A 354 22.08 47.49 50.43
CA GLN A 354 21.32 46.89 51.54
C GLN A 354 21.96 47.15 52.90
N LYS A 355 23.28 47.18 53.00
CA LYS A 355 24.01 47.52 54.24
C LYS A 355 23.66 48.92 54.72
N ILE A 356 23.54 49.87 53.81
CA ILE A 356 23.17 51.25 54.15
C ILE A 356 21.70 51.30 54.60
N ARG A 357 20.79 50.61 53.90
CA ARG A 357 19.38 50.51 54.28
C ARG A 357 19.18 49.90 55.68
N TYR A 358 19.93 48.84 55.97
CA TYR A 358 19.78 48.05 57.18
C TYR A 358 20.80 48.43 58.28
N ARG A 359 21.70 49.39 58.02
CA ARG A 359 22.68 49.93 58.97
C ARG A 359 23.40 48.81 59.75
N ASP A 360 23.34 48.86 61.08
CA ASP A 360 24.07 47.97 61.99
C ASP A 360 23.64 46.51 61.97
N ILE A 361 22.53 46.14 61.30
CA ILE A 361 22.06 44.75 61.31
C ILE A 361 22.68 43.88 60.21
N LEU A 362 23.35 44.47 59.20
CA LEU A 362 23.97 43.73 58.10
C LEU A 362 25.44 44.11 57.92
N ASP A 363 26.32 43.12 58.10
CA ASP A 363 27.67 43.12 57.57
C ASP A 363 27.81 42.03 56.51
N PHE A 364 28.80 42.18 55.63
CA PHE A 364 29.08 41.18 54.61
C PHE A 364 30.56 41.10 54.27
N THR A 365 30.98 39.94 53.77
CA THR A 365 32.33 39.67 53.25
C THR A 365 32.22 38.95 51.91
N ILE A 366 33.04 39.35 50.95
CA ILE A 366 33.08 38.77 49.62
C ILE A 366 34.51 38.32 49.32
N GLU A 367 34.68 37.05 49.01
CA GLU A 367 35.99 36.44 48.74
C GLU A 367 35.87 35.54 47.51
N TYR A 368 36.75 35.71 46.52
CA TYR A 368 36.83 34.77 45.42
C TYR A 368 38.24 34.64 44.87
N ASP A 369 38.54 33.49 44.29
CA ASP A 369 39.82 33.22 43.63
C ASP A 369 40.01 34.12 42.40
N GLY A 370 41.09 34.91 42.35
CA GLY A 370 41.39 35.80 41.24
C GLY A 370 41.51 35.07 39.89
N GLU A 371 41.91 33.79 39.88
CA GLU A 371 42.03 32.99 38.66
C GLU A 371 40.68 32.66 38.01
N MET A 372 39.57 32.75 38.76
CA MET A 372 38.23 32.52 38.24
C MET A 372 37.57 33.80 37.69
N ALA A 373 38.16 34.98 37.92
CA ALA A 373 37.55 36.29 37.67
C ALA A 373 37.02 36.47 36.23
N ASP A 374 37.80 36.05 35.24
CA ASP A 374 37.46 36.24 33.81
C ASP A 374 36.72 35.01 33.21
N LYS A 375 36.40 34.00 34.02
CA LYS A 375 35.58 32.85 33.57
C LYS A 375 34.15 33.30 33.35
N SER A 376 33.47 32.69 32.38
CA SER A 376 32.09 33.02 32.06
C SER A 376 31.10 32.23 32.91
N MET A 377 30.05 32.91 33.38
CA MET A 377 28.90 32.31 34.04
C MET A 377 27.61 32.98 33.58
N LEU A 378 26.48 32.34 33.90
CA LEU A 378 25.16 32.86 33.60
C LEU A 378 24.90 33.98 34.60
N LYS A 379 24.44 35.14 34.12
CA LYS A 379 24.19 36.30 34.99
C LYS A 379 23.10 36.03 36.03
N LEU A 380 23.11 36.75 37.15
CA LEU A 380 22.06 36.72 38.17
C LEU A 380 21.86 35.31 38.77
N LEU A 381 22.95 34.59 39.05
CA LEU A 381 22.93 33.34 39.81
C LEU A 381 23.20 33.57 41.30
N LEU A 382 24.08 34.53 41.64
CA LEU A 382 24.44 34.82 43.04
C LEU A 382 23.46 35.79 43.71
N GLN A 383 22.96 36.79 42.97
CA GLN A 383 22.06 37.79 43.52
C GLN A 383 20.83 37.17 44.22
N PRO A 384 20.08 36.21 43.64
CA PRO A 384 18.91 35.62 44.31
C PRO A 384 19.29 34.88 45.60
N LEU A 385 20.49 34.29 45.68
CA LEU A 385 20.96 33.59 46.87
C LEU A 385 21.27 34.58 48.00
N VAL A 386 21.89 35.70 47.65
CA VAL A 386 22.20 36.79 48.58
C VAL A 386 20.94 37.50 49.05
N GLU A 387 19.96 37.70 48.17
CA GLU A 387 18.62 38.17 48.52
C GLU A 387 17.96 37.25 49.55
N ASN A 388 18.01 35.94 49.33
CA ASN A 388 17.45 34.96 50.27
C ASN A 388 18.15 35.00 51.63
N ALA A 389 19.49 35.05 51.64
CA ALA A 389 20.29 35.19 52.86
C ALA A 389 19.92 36.44 53.67
N LEU A 390 19.70 37.58 52.99
CA LEU A 390 19.31 38.83 53.63
C LEU A 390 17.87 38.79 54.18
N TYR A 391 16.89 38.44 53.35
CA TYR A 391 15.47 38.57 53.69
C TYR A 391 14.97 37.46 54.62
N HIS A 392 15.45 36.23 54.45
CA HIS A 392 15.02 35.08 55.25
C HIS A 392 16.00 34.76 56.38
N GLY A 393 17.29 34.97 56.17
CA GLY A 393 18.33 34.72 57.17
C GLY A 393 18.47 35.88 58.17
N ILE A 394 18.91 37.05 57.68
CA ILE A 394 19.35 38.17 58.54
C ILE A 394 18.19 39.01 59.08
N LYS A 395 17.20 39.36 58.26
CA LYS A 395 16.10 40.29 58.64
C LYS A 395 15.35 39.88 59.91
N ASN A 396 15.26 38.58 60.19
CA ASN A 396 14.51 38.02 61.33
C ASN A 396 15.41 37.67 62.54
N LYS A 397 16.72 37.93 62.47
CA LYS A 397 17.66 37.70 63.57
C LYS A 397 17.68 38.89 64.54
N ARG A 398 17.83 38.60 65.84
CA ARG A 398 18.15 39.63 66.85
C ARG A 398 19.67 39.81 66.91
N GLY A 399 20.18 40.95 66.45
CA GLY A 399 21.61 41.31 66.47
C GLY A 399 22.24 41.40 65.08
N ARG A 400 23.56 41.61 65.01
CA ARG A 400 24.28 41.77 63.75
C ARG A 400 24.28 40.47 62.93
N GLY A 401 23.88 40.59 61.67
CA GLY A 401 23.99 39.55 60.65
C GLY A 401 25.26 39.69 59.83
N MET A 402 25.80 38.57 59.37
CA MET A 402 26.93 38.49 58.45
C MET A 402 26.53 37.63 57.27
N ILE A 403 26.72 38.14 56.05
CA ILE A 403 26.62 37.38 54.80
C ILE A 403 28.01 37.18 54.22
N THR A 404 28.40 35.95 53.95
CA THR A 404 29.69 35.60 53.33
C THR A 404 29.43 35.02 51.94
N VAL A 405 30.02 35.63 50.91
CA VAL A 405 29.95 35.13 49.53
C VAL A 405 31.33 34.65 49.12
N ARG A 406 31.45 33.36 48.78
CA ARG A 406 32.72 32.70 48.47
C ARG A 406 32.72 32.09 47.07
N GLY A 407 33.82 32.27 46.35
CA GLY A 407 34.09 31.61 45.07
C GLY A 407 35.46 30.94 45.07
N TRP A 408 35.54 29.66 44.74
CA TRP A 408 36.82 28.95 44.65
C TRP A 408 36.80 27.92 43.54
N ARG A 409 37.98 27.42 43.20
CA ARG A 409 38.15 26.32 42.25
C ARG A 409 38.40 25.02 43.01
N GLU A 410 37.67 23.97 42.65
CA GLU A 410 37.83 22.64 43.22
C GLU A 410 37.51 21.60 42.13
N ASP A 411 38.38 20.59 41.97
CA ASP A 411 38.19 19.48 41.03
C ASP A 411 37.82 19.89 39.59
N GLY A 412 38.42 20.97 39.07
CA GLY A 412 38.15 21.48 37.71
C GLY A 412 36.76 22.10 37.53
N LYS A 413 36.11 22.48 38.64
CA LYS A 413 34.82 23.18 38.69
C LYS A 413 34.96 24.52 39.40
N LEU A 414 34.07 25.45 39.05
CA LEU A 414 33.90 26.72 39.74
C LEU A 414 32.85 26.53 40.82
N CYS A 415 33.24 26.66 42.08
CA CYS A 415 32.37 26.49 43.23
C CYS A 415 31.99 27.84 43.82
N PHE A 416 30.71 28.00 44.12
CA PHE A 416 30.17 29.22 44.70
C PHE A 416 29.36 28.88 45.95
N ARG A 417 29.48 29.71 46.98
CA ARG A 417 28.77 29.54 48.24
C ARG A 417 28.32 30.88 48.79
N VAL A 418 27.07 30.96 49.21
CA VAL A 418 26.51 32.09 49.94
C VAL A 418 26.07 31.59 51.30
N GLU A 419 26.62 32.18 52.36
CA GLU A 419 26.39 31.81 53.74
C GLU A 419 25.86 33.01 54.53
N ASP A 420 24.84 32.77 55.35
CA ASP A 420 24.40 33.71 56.37
C ASP A 420 24.51 33.09 57.76
N ASN A 421 24.75 33.93 58.77
CA ASN A 421 24.66 33.53 60.18
C ASN A 421 23.29 33.86 60.79
N GLY A 422 22.23 33.81 59.97
CA GLY A 422 20.87 34.20 60.30
C GLY A 422 20.14 33.23 61.24
N ILE A 423 18.82 33.27 61.22
CA ILE A 423 17.97 32.39 62.05
C ILE A 423 17.99 30.91 61.59
N GLY A 424 18.50 30.62 60.40
CA GLY A 424 18.50 29.28 59.82
C GLY A 424 17.10 28.69 59.61
N LEU A 425 17.05 27.46 59.10
CA LEU A 425 15.82 26.72 58.81
C LEU A 425 15.65 25.55 59.77
N LYS A 426 14.40 25.25 60.15
CA LYS A 426 14.07 23.98 60.82
C LYS A 426 14.23 22.83 59.83
N ALA A 427 14.63 21.65 60.30
CA ALA A 427 14.85 20.48 59.46
C ALA A 427 13.65 20.16 58.54
N GLU A 428 12.43 20.22 59.09
CA GLU A 428 11.17 20.01 58.35
C GLU A 428 11.01 20.96 57.16
N ARG A 429 11.30 22.25 57.37
CA ARG A 429 11.20 23.29 56.32
C ARG A 429 12.33 23.17 55.31
N LEU A 430 13.53 22.77 55.73
CA LEU A 430 14.66 22.51 54.83
C LEU A 430 14.36 21.34 53.89
N GLU A 431 13.77 20.26 54.39
CA GLU A 431 13.34 19.13 53.57
C GLU A 431 12.22 19.52 52.60
N GLU A 432 11.26 20.34 53.05
CA GLU A 432 10.19 20.86 52.19
C GLU A 432 10.75 21.70 51.03
N ILE A 433 11.67 22.62 51.32
CA ILE A 433 12.32 23.46 50.30
C ILE A 433 13.11 22.60 49.31
N ARG A 434 13.87 21.61 49.79
CA ARG A 434 14.61 20.68 48.92
C ARG A 434 13.67 19.91 48.01
N ARG A 435 12.52 19.44 48.52
CA ARG A 435 11.50 18.77 47.69
C ARG A 435 10.86 19.71 46.67
N GLN A 436 10.52 20.93 47.06
CA GLN A 436 9.92 21.93 46.17
C GLN A 436 10.85 22.38 45.03
N ILE A 437 12.17 22.34 45.26
CA ILE A 437 13.17 22.66 44.24
C ILE A 437 13.39 21.49 43.26
N ASP A 438 13.14 20.25 43.69
CA ASP A 438 13.37 19.03 42.90
C ASP A 438 12.12 18.55 42.14
N VAL A 439 10.92 18.89 42.61
CA VAL A 439 9.65 18.55 41.94
C VAL A 439 9.24 19.68 40.99
N GLU A 440 8.84 19.35 39.75
CA GLU A 440 8.17 20.25 38.81
C GLU A 440 6.75 20.63 39.31
N LEU A 441 6.67 21.34 40.44
CA LEU A 441 5.41 21.84 40.97
C LEU A 441 4.98 23.14 40.28
N ASP A 442 3.67 23.31 40.21
CA ASP A 442 3.01 24.46 39.61
C ASP A 442 3.48 25.77 40.26
N SER A 443 3.92 26.72 39.43
CA SER A 443 4.58 27.97 39.84
C SER A 443 3.80 28.87 40.81
N SER A 444 2.49 28.61 40.97
CA SER A 444 1.54 29.38 41.77
C SER A 444 1.64 29.15 43.29
N MET A 445 2.32 28.09 43.76
CA MET A 445 2.47 27.79 45.19
C MET A 445 3.84 28.17 45.81
N LEU A 446 4.73 28.81 45.06
CA LEU A 446 6.15 28.98 45.41
C LEU A 446 6.55 30.35 46.00
N SER A 447 5.62 31.12 46.58
CA SER A 447 5.85 32.54 46.95
C SER A 447 7.07 32.81 47.84
N ASP A 448 7.46 31.87 48.71
CA ASP A 448 8.62 32.01 49.63
C ASP A 448 9.92 31.37 49.11
N VAL A 449 9.89 30.57 48.03
CA VAL A 449 11.05 29.78 47.52
C VAL A 449 11.39 30.12 46.07
N TYR A 450 10.66 31.06 45.48
CA TYR A 450 10.70 31.42 44.07
C TYR A 450 12.11 31.75 43.54
N GLY A 451 12.93 32.44 44.35
CA GLY A 451 14.31 32.79 43.99
C GLY A 451 15.23 31.57 43.85
N LEU A 452 15.17 30.62 44.81
CA LEU A 452 15.99 29.41 44.78
C LEU A 452 15.56 28.45 43.66
N TYR A 453 14.25 28.26 43.48
CA TYR A 453 13.69 27.43 42.42
C TYR A 453 14.15 27.91 41.03
N ASN A 454 14.07 29.21 40.77
CA ASN A 454 14.48 29.79 39.48
C ASN A 454 15.98 29.63 39.22
N VAL A 455 16.83 29.78 40.25
CA VAL A 455 18.27 29.52 40.10
C VAL A 455 18.51 28.05 39.78
N ASN A 456 17.88 27.11 40.49
CA ASN A 456 18.02 25.67 40.23
C ASN A 456 17.57 25.28 38.81
N LYS A 457 16.41 25.77 38.36
CA LYS A 457 15.90 25.54 37.00
C LYS A 457 16.84 26.09 35.93
N ARG A 458 17.44 27.26 36.16
CA ARG A 458 18.41 27.86 35.24
C ARG A 458 19.72 27.08 35.18
N LEU A 459 20.21 26.57 36.31
CA LEU A 459 21.39 25.70 36.33
C LEU A 459 21.15 24.42 35.51
N ALA A 460 19.99 23.80 35.66
CA ALA A 460 19.59 22.61 34.90
C ALA A 460 19.43 22.88 33.38
N LEU A 461 18.89 24.04 32.99
CA LEU A 461 18.65 24.40 31.59
C LEU A 461 19.92 24.77 30.80
N TYR A 462 20.93 25.38 31.46
CA TYR A 462 22.09 26.00 30.77
C TYR A 462 23.42 25.25 30.92
N TYR A 463 23.58 24.38 31.92
CA TYR A 463 24.86 23.70 32.17
C TYR A 463 24.75 22.17 32.06
N ASP A 464 23.92 21.54 32.89
CA ASP A 464 23.53 20.12 32.83
C ASP A 464 22.48 19.83 33.93
N SER A 465 21.66 18.80 33.76
CA SER A 465 20.67 18.30 34.72
C SER A 465 21.26 17.89 36.09
N LEU A 466 22.56 17.55 36.12
CA LEU A 466 23.29 17.20 37.33
C LEU A 466 23.75 18.44 38.14
N THR A 467 23.70 19.63 37.55
CA THR A 467 24.08 20.88 38.22
C THR A 467 22.89 21.41 39.02
N LYS A 468 22.85 21.09 40.31
CA LYS A 468 21.78 21.50 41.24
C LYS A 468 22.30 22.42 42.35
N LEU A 469 21.39 23.15 42.97
CA LEU A 469 21.65 23.86 44.23
C LEU A 469 21.78 22.86 45.38
N ASP A 470 22.80 23.03 46.21
CA ASP A 470 22.91 22.38 47.51
C ASP A 470 22.64 23.39 48.63
N ILE A 471 21.68 23.06 49.50
CA ILE A 471 21.23 23.92 50.59
C ILE A 471 21.48 23.20 51.89
N SER A 472 22.30 23.76 52.77
CA SER A 472 22.52 23.29 54.15
C SER A 472 22.11 24.40 55.12
N SER A 473 21.41 24.05 56.19
CA SER A 473 20.93 25.03 57.15
C SER A 473 20.77 24.39 58.52
N VAL A 474 21.12 25.11 59.57
CA VAL A 474 20.92 24.69 60.95
C VAL A 474 20.16 25.79 61.68
N TYR A 475 19.07 25.42 62.35
CA TYR A 475 18.22 26.39 63.04
C TYR A 475 19.02 27.16 64.10
N ARG A 476 18.99 28.49 63.99
CA ARG A 476 19.73 29.50 64.76
C ARG A 476 21.25 29.59 64.54
N GLU A 477 21.80 28.82 63.61
CA GLU A 477 23.23 28.87 63.27
C GLU A 477 23.47 29.45 61.87
N GLY A 478 22.47 29.42 60.99
CA GLY A 478 22.52 30.06 59.68
C GLY A 478 22.14 29.13 58.52
N THR A 479 22.30 29.62 57.30
CA THR A 479 22.05 28.87 56.05
C THR A 479 23.21 29.06 55.08
N ALA A 480 23.54 28.00 54.36
CA ALA A 480 24.53 28.00 53.30
C ALA A 480 23.93 27.39 52.03
N VAL A 481 23.96 28.15 50.94
CA VAL A 481 23.55 27.69 49.61
C VAL A 481 24.76 27.66 48.71
N SER A 482 24.98 26.56 48.01
CA SER A 482 26.12 26.37 47.11
C SER A 482 25.74 25.73 45.79
N PHE A 483 26.56 25.98 44.76
CA PHE A 483 26.46 25.31 43.46
C PHE A 483 27.82 25.23 42.78
N ARG A 484 27.93 24.34 41.79
CA ARG A 484 29.19 24.07 41.08
C ARG A 484 28.99 24.17 39.58
N LEU A 485 29.79 24.95 38.88
CA LEU A 485 29.75 25.08 37.42
C LEU A 485 30.97 24.39 36.78
N PRO A 486 30.85 23.83 35.57
CA PRO A 486 32.02 23.35 34.82
C PRO A 486 32.92 24.52 34.38
N GLU A 487 34.24 24.32 34.40
CA GLU A 487 35.21 25.37 34.02
C GLU A 487 35.21 25.70 32.51
N ARG A 488 34.73 24.77 31.67
CA ARG A 488 34.51 24.97 30.23
C ARG A 488 33.03 24.82 29.91
N ILE A 489 32.42 25.88 29.38
CA ILE A 489 31.07 25.82 28.82
C ILE A 489 31.23 25.23 27.41
N ASN A 490 30.80 23.98 27.22
CA ASN A 490 30.62 23.47 25.87
C ASN A 490 29.38 24.17 25.30
N HIS A 491 29.58 25.06 24.33
CA HIS A 491 28.47 25.61 23.56
C HIS A 491 27.78 24.45 22.84
N VAL A 492 26.57 24.10 23.25
CA VAL A 492 25.66 23.22 22.51
C VAL A 492 24.92 24.03 21.45
#